data_AF-A0A7V9ZR60-F1
#
_entry.id   AF-A0A7V9ZR60-F1
#
_cell.length_a   1.000
_cell.length_b   1.000
_cell.length_c   1.000
_cell.angle_alpha   90.00
_cell.angle_beta   90.00
_cell.angle_gamma   90.00
#
_symmetry.space_group_name_H-M   'P 1'
#
loop_
_entity.id
_entity.type
_entity.pdbx_description
1 polymer ?
#
loop_
_entity_poly.entity_id
_entity_poly.type
_entity_poly.pdbx_seq_one_letter_code
_entity_poly.pdbx_strand_id
1 'polypeptide(L)'
;LAVDEQVEGFGYVMGLRPQRFKNIVDLMKRRIEPTFRSLATAGFHLAHNYLLLHTQGFCYRDISFGNAFFDPDTGDVLICDCDNVAPDGKGVLGVLGTPRFMAPEVVLGTAVPSTQTDLFSLAVLIFYMLTVSHPLEGQNETEIKCLDLPAMNKLYGSHPVFIYDPADDSNRPVPGIHDNALAFWRIYPQFLRDTFTRAFTEGIRNATNGRVRESEWRGQMIRLRDSIIYCSHCGLENFYDADKLKATNGNPGLCWSCAVQLILPPRIRIGNQVVMLNHDTQLYPHHTDDDRLYDFNSPAAAVSRHPTDANVWGLKNLSDGKWVVTTADGEVRDVEPQRSVTLGVKTRIQFGKAEGEIRI
;
A
#
# COMPACT_ATOMS: atom_id res chain seq x y z
N LEU A 1 -9.24 27.17 18.92
CA LEU A 1 -8.32 27.80 19.89
C LEU A 1 -8.95 27.70 21.27
N ALA A 2 -8.25 27.13 22.23
CA ALA A 2 -8.55 27.29 23.65
C ALA A 2 -7.59 28.38 24.18
N VAL A 3 -8.10 29.32 24.97
CA VAL A 3 -7.29 30.37 25.62
C VAL A 3 -7.38 30.12 27.11
N ASP A 4 -6.23 29.99 27.77
CA ASP A 4 -6.12 29.86 29.22
C ASP A 4 -5.48 31.15 29.75
N GLU A 5 -6.21 31.90 30.58
CA GLU A 5 -5.75 33.18 31.14
C GLU A 5 -4.68 33.00 32.22
N GLN A 6 -4.42 31.78 32.68
CA GLN A 6 -3.45 31.47 33.74
C GLN A 6 -2.11 30.96 33.19
N VAL A 7 -2.01 30.65 31.90
CA VAL A 7 -0.79 30.13 31.26
C VAL A 7 -0.28 31.15 30.24
N GLU A 8 0.86 31.78 30.55
CA GLU A 8 1.58 32.63 29.59
C GLU A 8 2.17 31.75 28.47
N GLY A 9 1.66 31.89 27.23
CA GLY A 9 2.21 31.17 26.07
C GLY A 9 1.18 30.80 25.00
N PHE A 10 1.60 29.98 24.04
CA PHE A 10 0.74 29.37 23.03
C PHE A 10 1.02 27.86 22.93
N GLY A 11 0.02 27.10 22.52
CA GLY A 11 0.11 25.66 22.30
C GLY A 11 -1.17 25.14 21.64
N TYR A 12 -1.19 23.85 21.31
CA TYR A 12 -2.36 23.18 20.77
C TYR A 12 -2.75 21.99 21.64
N VAL A 13 -4.05 21.71 21.70
CA VAL A 13 -4.61 20.54 22.36
C VAL A 13 -5.07 19.58 21.27
N MET A 14 -4.62 18.33 21.35
CA MET A 14 -5.02 17.25 20.45
C MET A 14 -5.56 16.06 21.23
N GLY A 15 -6.41 15.27 20.58
CA GLY A 15 -6.87 14.00 21.15
C GLY A 15 -5.69 13.07 21.42
N LEU A 16 -5.74 12.36 22.55
CA LEU A 16 -4.72 11.35 22.86
C LEU A 16 -4.78 10.22 21.83
N ARG A 17 -3.62 9.84 21.31
CA ARG A 17 -3.48 8.69 20.41
C ARG A 17 -4.04 7.43 21.09
N PRO A 18 -5.06 6.76 20.51
CA PRO A 18 -5.57 5.51 21.08
C PRO A 18 -4.49 4.42 21.09
N GLN A 19 -4.51 3.54 22.10
CA GLN A 19 -3.47 2.51 22.28
C GLN A 19 -3.38 1.48 21.14
N ARG A 20 -4.45 1.31 20.34
CA ARG A 20 -4.47 0.44 19.17
C ARG A 20 -3.51 0.89 18.07
N PHE A 21 -3.26 2.19 17.97
CA PHE A 21 -2.30 2.74 17.01
C PHE A 21 -0.87 2.57 17.52
N LYS A 22 -0.06 1.86 16.73
CA LYS A 22 1.33 1.53 17.01
C LYS A 22 2.26 2.34 16.14
N ASN A 23 3.49 2.52 16.62
CA ASN A 23 4.50 3.25 15.88
C ASN A 23 5.15 2.31 14.84
N ILE A 24 5.62 2.85 13.72
CA ILE A 24 6.31 2.03 12.70
C ILE A 24 7.61 1.42 13.24
N VAL A 25 8.25 2.01 14.25
CA VAL A 25 9.36 1.39 14.99
C VAL A 25 8.95 0.04 15.61
N ASP A 26 7.71 -0.13 16.04
CA ASP A 26 7.24 -1.41 16.57
C ASP A 26 7.15 -2.46 15.47
N LEU A 27 6.82 -2.08 14.23
CA LEU A 27 6.92 -2.97 13.06
C LEU A 27 8.39 -3.31 12.76
N MET A 28 9.27 -2.32 12.71
CA MET A 28 10.70 -2.53 12.42
C MET A 28 11.39 -3.43 13.45
N LYS A 29 10.98 -3.33 14.72
CA LYS A 29 11.47 -4.17 15.82
C LYS A 29 10.70 -5.47 15.99
N ARG A 30 9.74 -5.76 15.09
CA ARG A 30 8.88 -6.95 15.12
C ARG A 30 8.17 -7.15 16.48
N ARG A 31 7.74 -6.05 17.09
CA ARG A 31 6.87 -6.05 18.29
C ARG A 31 5.40 -6.21 17.92
N ILE A 32 5.09 -6.01 16.64
CA ILE A 32 3.79 -6.27 16.01
C ILE A 32 4.02 -7.04 14.71
N GLU A 33 3.02 -7.83 14.33
CA GLU A 33 3.04 -8.66 13.11
C GLU A 33 1.73 -8.46 12.34
N PRO A 34 1.51 -7.29 11.72
CA PRO A 34 0.30 -7.02 10.93
C PRO A 34 0.23 -7.94 9.71
N THR A 35 -0.98 -8.20 9.23
CA THR A 35 -1.20 -8.89 7.96
C THR A 35 -0.77 -8.01 6.78
N PHE A 36 -0.50 -8.61 5.62
CA PHE A 36 -0.30 -7.85 4.40
C PHE A 36 -1.55 -7.06 4.01
N ARG A 37 -2.75 -7.56 4.33
CA ARG A 37 -4.00 -6.80 4.17
C ARG A 37 -3.98 -5.50 4.99
N SER A 38 -3.58 -5.56 6.26
CA SER A 38 -3.46 -4.38 7.13
C SER A 38 -2.38 -3.42 6.63
N LEU A 39 -1.22 -3.93 6.21
CA LEU A 39 -0.13 -3.10 5.66
C LEU A 39 -0.53 -2.40 4.36
N ALA A 40 -1.19 -3.10 3.43
CA ALA A 40 -1.70 -2.51 2.19
C ALA A 40 -2.76 -1.45 2.48
N THR A 41 -3.66 -1.71 3.43
CA THR A 41 -4.67 -0.73 3.89
C THR A 41 -4.01 0.50 4.51
N ALA A 42 -2.99 0.33 5.35
CA ALA A 42 -2.24 1.43 5.92
C ALA A 42 -1.49 2.25 4.86
N GLY A 43 -0.86 1.61 3.87
CA GLY A 43 -0.25 2.29 2.73
C GLY A 43 -1.26 3.13 1.94
N PHE A 44 -2.48 2.60 1.73
CA PHE A 44 -3.57 3.35 1.11
C PHE A 44 -3.95 4.58 1.94
N HIS A 45 -4.16 4.44 3.25
CA HIS A 45 -4.54 5.56 4.11
C HIS A 45 -3.44 6.61 4.24
N LEU A 46 -2.16 6.21 4.28
CA LEU A 46 -1.03 7.15 4.23
C LEU A 46 -1.11 7.99 2.94
N ALA A 47 -1.15 7.35 1.78
CA ALA A 47 -1.24 8.05 0.51
C ALA A 47 -2.48 8.96 0.44
N HIS A 48 -3.63 8.48 0.93
CA HIS A 48 -4.85 9.28 0.97
C HIS A 48 -4.72 10.54 1.84
N ASN A 49 -4.16 10.42 3.05
CA ASN A 49 -4.00 11.56 3.95
C ASN A 49 -3.01 12.62 3.40
N TYR A 50 -1.88 12.19 2.82
CA TYR A 50 -0.95 13.13 2.18
C TYR A 50 -1.56 13.81 0.96
N LEU A 51 -2.38 13.11 0.17
CA LEU A 51 -3.12 13.74 -0.92
C LEU A 51 -4.07 14.83 -0.40
N LEU A 52 -4.82 14.56 0.67
CA LEU A 52 -5.71 15.56 1.27
C LEU A 52 -4.93 16.80 1.72
N LEU A 53 -3.75 16.60 2.32
CA LEU A 53 -2.87 17.69 2.70
C LEU A 53 -2.38 18.51 1.50
N HIS A 54 -1.84 17.84 0.48
CA HIS A 54 -1.23 18.49 -0.67
C HIS A 54 -2.24 19.19 -1.57
N THR A 55 -3.45 18.65 -1.70
CA THR A 55 -4.54 19.31 -2.44
C THR A 55 -5.02 20.60 -1.78
N GLN A 56 -4.72 20.81 -0.49
CA GLN A 56 -4.94 22.08 0.22
C GLN A 56 -3.77 23.07 0.07
N GLY A 57 -2.71 22.71 -0.67
CA GLY A 57 -1.54 23.56 -0.91
C GLY A 57 -0.50 23.54 0.22
N PHE A 58 -0.53 22.51 1.07
CA PHE A 58 0.43 22.31 2.17
C PHE A 58 1.37 21.15 1.89
N CYS A 59 2.56 21.16 2.48
CA CYS A 59 3.47 20.02 2.58
C CYS A 59 3.82 19.73 4.04
N TYR A 60 4.07 18.46 4.35
CA TYR A 60 4.27 17.90 5.69
C TYR A 60 5.72 18.00 6.18
N ARG A 61 6.70 17.82 5.28
CA ARG A 61 8.15 18.05 5.48
C ARG A 61 8.89 17.08 6.41
N ASP A 62 8.21 16.45 7.35
CA ASP A 62 8.84 15.60 8.37
C ASP A 62 8.29 14.16 8.43
N ILE A 63 8.10 13.52 7.27
CA ILE A 63 7.67 12.13 7.19
C ILE A 63 8.73 11.23 7.85
N SER A 64 8.34 10.48 8.88
CA SER A 64 9.23 9.64 9.66
C SER A 64 8.48 8.52 10.38
N PHE A 65 9.23 7.60 10.99
CA PHE A 65 8.63 6.60 11.89
C PHE A 65 8.00 7.23 13.14
N GLY A 66 8.48 8.40 13.58
CA GLY A 66 7.98 9.07 14.79
C GLY A 66 6.58 9.65 14.62
N ASN A 67 6.21 9.99 13.38
CA ASN A 67 5.06 10.83 13.12
C ASN A 67 3.90 10.11 12.42
N ALA A 68 4.13 8.89 11.93
CA ALA A 68 3.09 8.02 11.36
C ALA A 68 2.82 6.82 12.28
N PHE A 69 1.54 6.59 12.55
CA PHE A 69 1.05 5.49 13.37
C PHE A 69 -0.02 4.73 12.60
N PHE A 70 -0.10 3.42 12.84
CA PHE A 70 -1.14 2.61 12.24
C PHE A 70 -1.68 1.56 13.22
N ASP A 71 -2.93 1.18 13.03
CA ASP A 71 -3.53 0.04 13.69
C ASP A 71 -3.09 -1.24 12.95
N PRO A 72 -2.37 -2.17 13.59
CA PRO A 72 -1.89 -3.38 12.92
C PRO A 72 -3.02 -4.35 12.52
N ASP A 73 -4.19 -4.25 13.15
CA ASP A 73 -5.31 -5.15 12.89
C ASP A 73 -6.20 -4.63 11.74
N THR A 74 -6.38 -3.31 11.63
CA THR A 74 -7.27 -2.70 10.62
C THR A 74 -6.52 -2.03 9.46
N GLY A 75 -5.28 -1.57 9.71
CA GLY A 75 -4.55 -0.70 8.79
C GLY A 75 -4.99 0.77 8.85
N ASP A 76 -5.83 1.19 9.81
CA ASP A 76 -6.14 2.60 10.02
C ASP A 76 -4.85 3.39 10.30
N VAL A 77 -4.76 4.65 9.86
CA VAL A 77 -3.57 5.48 10.05
C VAL A 77 -3.89 6.76 10.81
N LEU A 78 -2.97 7.17 11.68
CA LEU A 78 -2.91 8.50 12.27
C LEU A 78 -1.55 9.13 11.93
N ILE A 79 -1.60 10.37 11.45
CA ILE A 79 -0.42 11.21 11.27
C ILE A 79 -0.46 12.26 12.39
N CYS A 80 0.63 12.38 13.13
CA CYS A 80 0.78 13.33 14.24
C CYS A 80 1.75 14.44 13.85
N ASP A 81 2.10 15.31 14.80
CA ASP A 81 3.15 16.32 14.64
C ASP A 81 2.96 17.25 13.41
N CYS A 82 1.77 17.85 13.33
CA CYS A 82 1.40 18.76 12.25
C CYS A 82 2.07 20.13 12.34
N ASP A 83 2.96 20.37 13.31
CA ASP A 83 3.68 21.63 13.48
C ASP A 83 4.64 21.89 12.31
N ASN A 84 5.07 20.82 11.64
CA ASN A 84 5.94 20.88 10.48
C ASN A 84 5.20 21.19 9.16
N VAL A 85 3.86 21.19 9.20
CA VAL A 85 3.02 21.47 8.02
C VAL A 85 3.13 22.94 7.65
N ALA A 86 3.46 23.22 6.39
CA ALA A 86 3.51 24.60 5.91
C ALA A 86 3.15 24.70 4.43
N PRO A 87 2.79 25.92 3.96
CA PRO A 87 2.42 26.14 2.56
C PRO A 87 3.54 25.72 1.62
N ASP A 88 3.18 25.08 0.50
CA ASP A 88 4.15 24.66 -0.50
C ASP A 88 4.88 25.86 -1.10
N GLY A 89 6.19 25.71 -1.33
CA GLY A 89 7.05 26.75 -1.88
C GLY A 89 7.34 27.96 -0.96
N LYS A 90 6.85 27.99 0.28
CA LYS A 90 7.20 29.03 1.27
C LYS A 90 8.31 28.55 2.21
N GLY A 91 9.37 29.38 2.29
CA GLY A 91 10.68 29.09 2.87
C GLY A 91 10.73 28.66 4.34
N VAL A 92 11.94 28.24 4.71
CA VAL A 92 12.32 27.43 5.88
C VAL A 92 12.12 28.17 7.20
N LEU A 93 11.23 27.66 8.04
CA LEU A 93 11.27 27.89 9.48
C LEU A 93 11.24 26.50 10.14
N GLY A 94 12.39 26.00 10.59
CA GLY A 94 12.46 24.84 11.49
C GLY A 94 13.17 23.61 10.92
N VAL A 95 12.46 22.78 10.15
CA VAL A 95 12.86 21.38 9.87
C VAL A 95 13.10 21.16 8.36
N LEU A 96 14.28 20.63 8.01
CA LEU A 96 14.60 20.20 6.63
C LEU A 96 14.03 18.82 6.31
N GLY A 97 13.79 18.01 7.34
CA GLY A 97 13.20 16.69 7.27
C GLY A 97 13.95 15.69 8.15
N THR A 98 13.40 14.48 8.26
CA THR A 98 14.02 13.41 9.04
C THR A 98 15.11 12.69 8.21
N PRO A 99 16.33 12.50 8.75
CA PRO A 99 17.37 11.67 8.14
C PRO A 99 16.86 10.32 7.62
N ARG A 100 17.41 9.85 6.49
CA ARG A 100 16.99 8.64 5.75
C ARG A 100 15.63 8.72 5.03
N PHE A 101 14.78 9.69 5.34
CA PHE A 101 13.54 9.93 4.57
C PHE A 101 13.69 11.05 3.54
N MET A 102 14.56 12.01 3.82
CA MET A 102 14.78 13.18 2.97
C MET A 102 15.09 12.82 1.52
N ALA A 103 14.49 13.57 0.62
CA ALA A 103 14.78 13.52 -0.81
C ALA A 103 16.24 13.94 -1.11
N PRO A 104 16.87 13.39 -2.16
CA PRO A 104 18.28 13.67 -2.47
C PRO A 104 18.62 15.16 -2.59
N GLU A 105 17.74 15.93 -3.23
CA GLU A 105 17.89 17.37 -3.41
C GLU A 105 17.82 18.18 -2.11
N VAL A 106 17.13 17.66 -1.08
CA VAL A 106 17.06 18.23 0.27
C VAL A 106 18.32 17.87 1.05
N VAL A 107 18.77 16.61 0.95
CA VAL A 107 20.05 16.17 1.55
C VAL A 107 21.22 17.01 1.03
N LEU A 108 21.21 17.34 -0.26
CA LEU A 108 22.23 18.19 -0.89
C LEU A 108 22.06 19.69 -0.63
N GLY A 109 20.97 20.11 0.03
CA GLY A 109 20.65 21.53 0.25
C GLY A 109 20.38 22.32 -1.04
N THR A 110 20.09 21.63 -2.14
CA THR A 110 19.78 22.25 -3.45
C THR A 110 18.30 22.60 -3.62
N ALA A 111 17.44 22.08 -2.75
CA ALA A 111 16.02 22.39 -2.71
C ALA A 111 15.52 22.44 -1.25
N VAL A 112 14.39 23.10 -1.06
CA VAL A 112 13.67 23.13 0.22
C VAL A 112 12.53 22.09 0.23
N PRO A 113 12.06 21.66 1.40
CA PRO A 113 10.90 20.78 1.50
C PRO A 113 9.66 21.32 0.77
N SER A 114 9.00 20.43 0.04
CA SER A 114 7.84 20.70 -0.82
C SER A 114 6.96 19.46 -0.94
N THR A 115 5.83 19.60 -1.63
CA THR A 115 5.00 18.47 -2.07
C THR A 115 5.85 17.36 -2.73
N GLN A 116 6.82 17.75 -3.57
CA GLN A 116 7.64 16.79 -4.33
C GLN A 116 8.61 16.00 -3.45
N THR A 117 9.10 16.59 -2.36
CA THR A 117 10.00 15.91 -1.42
C THR A 117 9.22 15.03 -0.45
N ASP A 118 7.98 15.42 -0.10
CA ASP A 118 7.06 14.56 0.64
C ASP A 118 6.72 13.30 -0.15
N LEU A 119 6.49 13.41 -1.46
CA LEU A 119 6.23 12.25 -2.33
C LEU A 119 7.36 11.22 -2.29
N PHE A 120 8.61 11.68 -2.28
CA PHE A 120 9.75 10.78 -2.11
C PHE A 120 9.75 10.14 -0.72
N SER A 121 9.58 10.95 0.32
CA SER A 121 9.59 10.48 1.71
C SER A 121 8.45 9.48 1.99
N LEU A 122 7.29 9.68 1.37
CA LEU A 122 6.16 8.76 1.39
C LEU A 122 6.51 7.43 0.70
N ALA A 123 7.19 7.45 -0.44
CA ALA A 123 7.66 6.23 -1.10
C ALA A 123 8.64 5.46 -0.21
N VAL A 124 9.56 6.15 0.48
CA VAL A 124 10.47 5.54 1.46
C VAL A 124 9.69 4.91 2.62
N LEU A 125 8.69 5.62 3.16
CA LEU A 125 7.86 5.12 4.25
C LEU A 125 7.08 3.86 3.88
N ILE A 126 6.41 3.86 2.72
CA ILE A 126 5.68 2.70 2.22
C ILE A 126 6.65 1.54 1.96
N PHE A 127 7.84 1.80 1.40
CA PHE A 127 8.86 0.77 1.19
C PHE A 127 9.31 0.14 2.52
N TYR A 128 9.56 0.94 3.55
CA TYR A 128 9.87 0.44 4.89
C TYR A 128 8.75 -0.44 5.45
N MET A 129 7.50 0.02 5.37
CA MET A 129 6.37 -0.74 5.92
C MET A 129 6.18 -2.10 5.24
N LEU A 130 6.49 -2.22 3.95
CA LEU A 130 6.33 -3.46 3.19
C LEU A 130 7.57 -4.36 3.23
N THR A 131 8.77 -3.80 3.28
CA THR A 131 10.02 -4.58 3.14
C THR A 131 10.85 -4.67 4.41
N VAL A 132 10.53 -3.88 5.43
CA VAL A 132 11.32 -3.78 6.68
C VAL A 132 12.80 -3.55 6.37
N SER A 133 13.07 -2.69 5.39
CA SER A 133 14.40 -2.33 4.87
C SER A 133 14.35 -0.96 4.20
N HIS A 134 15.49 -0.28 4.07
CA HIS A 134 15.56 1.02 3.40
C HIS A 134 15.84 0.84 1.90
N PRO A 135 15.20 1.59 0.99
CA PRO A 135 15.37 1.40 -0.45
C PRO A 135 16.76 1.74 -1.00
N LEU A 136 17.58 2.50 -0.26
CA LEU A 136 18.93 2.90 -0.66
C LEU A 136 20.05 2.28 0.19
N GLU A 137 19.73 1.41 1.15
CA GLU A 137 20.74 0.74 1.99
C GLU A 137 20.93 -0.70 1.52
N GLY A 138 22.03 -0.92 0.80
CA GLY A 138 22.48 -2.23 0.32
C GLY A 138 23.99 -2.34 0.45
N GLN A 139 24.66 -2.95 -0.53
CA GLN A 139 26.11 -3.15 -0.54
C GLN A 139 26.89 -1.86 -0.22
N ASN A 140 26.51 -0.70 -0.77
CA ASN A 140 27.22 0.56 -0.54
C ASN A 140 27.16 1.01 0.93
N GLU A 141 26.09 0.66 1.66
CA GLU A 141 25.99 0.95 3.09
C GLU A 141 26.95 0.09 3.90
N THR A 142 27.10 -1.19 3.53
CA THR A 142 28.00 -2.12 4.25
C THR A 142 29.47 -1.74 4.18
N GLU A 143 29.85 -0.94 3.19
CA GLU A 143 31.21 -0.45 2.99
C GLU A 143 31.52 0.78 3.88
N ILE A 144 30.50 1.38 4.48
CA ILE A 144 30.61 2.56 5.33
C ILE A 144 30.98 2.13 6.76
N LYS A 145 32.20 2.46 7.20
CA LYS A 145 32.67 2.15 8.57
C LYS A 145 31.97 2.98 9.65
N CYS A 146 31.64 4.23 9.34
CA CYS A 146 30.95 5.15 10.22
C CYS A 146 29.97 5.95 9.37
N LEU A 147 28.67 5.82 9.64
CA LEU A 147 27.62 6.53 8.92
C LEU A 147 27.53 7.97 9.43
N ASP A 148 28.58 8.74 9.14
CA ASP A 148 28.67 10.17 9.41
C ASP A 148 27.95 11.00 8.34
N LEU A 149 27.94 12.33 8.52
CA LEU A 149 27.25 13.24 7.60
C LEU A 149 27.78 13.14 6.15
N PRO A 150 29.10 13.11 5.88
CA PRO A 150 29.61 12.82 4.54
C PRO A 150 29.11 11.50 3.94
N ALA A 151 29.11 10.42 4.71
CA ALA A 151 28.63 9.11 4.25
C ALA A 151 27.13 9.14 3.93
N MET A 152 26.32 9.78 4.79
CA MET A 152 24.89 9.98 4.55
C MET A 152 24.62 10.86 3.32
N ASN A 153 25.36 11.95 3.15
CA ASN A 153 25.27 12.81 1.97
C ASN A 153 25.62 12.07 0.68
N LYS A 154 26.55 11.10 0.75
CA LYS A 154 26.85 10.22 -0.37
C LYS A 154 25.67 9.29 -0.66
N LEU A 155 25.24 8.52 0.34
CA LEU A 155 24.27 7.44 0.19
C LEU A 155 22.85 7.93 -0.17
N TYR A 156 22.42 9.06 0.39
CA TYR A 156 21.06 9.56 0.22
C TYR A 156 20.96 10.78 -0.71
N GLY A 157 22.07 11.48 -0.96
CA GLY A 157 22.09 12.75 -1.70
C GLY A 157 22.82 12.68 -3.05
N SER A 158 24.15 12.64 -3.01
CA SER A 158 24.96 12.79 -4.23
C SER A 158 25.02 11.53 -5.09
N HIS A 159 24.95 10.33 -4.50
CA HIS A 159 25.02 9.06 -5.22
C HIS A 159 23.99 8.02 -4.70
N PRO A 160 22.69 8.37 -4.62
CA PRO A 160 21.66 7.43 -4.21
C PRO A 160 21.41 6.39 -5.31
N VAL A 161 21.56 5.12 -4.97
CA VAL A 161 21.30 3.98 -5.87
C VAL A 161 20.23 3.10 -5.23
N PHE A 162 19.15 2.83 -5.95
CA PHE A 162 18.11 1.92 -5.47
C PHE A 162 18.66 0.49 -5.36
N ILE A 163 18.39 -0.20 -4.25
CA ILE A 163 18.90 -1.55 -4.04
C ILE A 163 18.42 -2.55 -5.10
N TYR A 164 17.31 -2.27 -5.78
CA TYR A 164 16.81 -3.03 -6.93
C TYR A 164 16.83 -2.24 -8.25
N ASP A 165 17.71 -1.25 -8.41
CA ASP A 165 17.86 -0.53 -9.69
C ASP A 165 18.18 -1.52 -10.83
N PRO A 166 17.37 -1.61 -11.90
CA PRO A 166 17.57 -2.59 -12.96
C PRO A 166 18.81 -2.33 -13.83
N ALA A 167 19.36 -1.12 -13.81
CA ALA A 167 20.50 -0.68 -14.61
C ALA A 167 21.80 -0.54 -13.79
N ASP A 168 21.72 -0.58 -12.46
CA ASP A 168 22.87 -0.46 -11.55
C ASP A 168 22.77 -1.51 -10.42
N ASP A 169 23.72 -2.44 -10.38
CA ASP A 169 23.80 -3.49 -9.37
C ASP A 169 24.84 -3.21 -8.27
N SER A 170 25.44 -2.02 -8.25
CA SER A 170 26.45 -1.65 -7.25
C SER A 170 25.92 -1.64 -5.81
N ASN A 171 24.61 -1.40 -5.62
CA ASN A 171 23.98 -1.29 -4.30
C ASN A 171 23.03 -2.45 -3.98
N ARG A 172 23.22 -3.64 -4.55
CA ARG A 172 22.32 -4.77 -4.27
C ARG A 172 22.26 -5.13 -2.78
N PRO A 173 21.13 -5.67 -2.29
CA PRO A 173 21.06 -6.17 -0.92
C PRO A 173 22.03 -7.33 -0.70
N VAL A 174 22.72 -7.32 0.44
CA VAL A 174 23.73 -8.32 0.81
C VAL A 174 23.10 -9.43 1.67
N PRO A 175 23.20 -10.72 1.28
CA PRO A 175 22.72 -11.83 2.10
C PRO A 175 23.36 -11.86 3.49
N GLY A 176 22.56 -12.14 4.52
CA GLY A 176 22.97 -12.12 5.93
C GLY A 176 22.97 -10.74 6.59
N ILE A 177 22.80 -9.66 5.80
CA ILE A 177 22.67 -8.28 6.30
C ILE A 177 21.28 -7.73 5.95
N HIS A 178 20.87 -7.89 4.69
CA HIS A 178 19.64 -7.33 4.13
C HIS A 178 18.60 -8.41 3.81
N ASP A 179 18.47 -9.42 4.68
CA ASP A 179 17.61 -10.59 4.43
C ASP A 179 16.13 -10.22 4.29
N ASN A 180 15.66 -9.21 5.02
CA ASN A 180 14.29 -8.69 4.89
C ASN A 180 14.03 -8.17 3.48
N ALA A 181 14.89 -7.29 2.96
CA ALA A 181 14.78 -6.80 1.59
C ALA A 181 14.70 -7.97 0.60
N LEU A 182 15.61 -8.94 0.71
CA LEU A 182 15.69 -10.10 -0.18
C LEU A 182 14.43 -10.98 -0.12
N ALA A 183 13.88 -11.19 1.08
CA ALA A 183 12.69 -12.00 1.29
C ALA A 183 11.44 -11.29 0.74
N PHE A 184 11.18 -10.05 1.17
CA PHE A 184 9.94 -9.34 0.86
C PHE A 184 9.85 -8.89 -0.60
N TRP A 185 10.96 -8.51 -1.24
CA TRP A 185 10.91 -8.07 -2.65
C TRP A 185 10.39 -9.16 -3.60
N ARG A 186 10.69 -10.42 -3.30
CA ARG A 186 10.32 -11.57 -4.14
C ARG A 186 8.85 -11.95 -4.04
N ILE A 187 8.19 -11.63 -2.92
CA ILE A 187 6.78 -11.99 -2.72
C ILE A 187 5.83 -10.99 -3.37
N TYR A 188 6.25 -9.74 -3.54
CA TYR A 188 5.39 -8.71 -4.08
C TYR A 188 5.15 -8.87 -5.59
N PRO A 189 3.93 -8.56 -6.09
CA PRO A 189 3.63 -8.59 -7.52
C PRO A 189 4.48 -7.62 -8.33
N GLN A 190 4.68 -7.94 -9.63
CA GLN A 190 5.49 -7.14 -10.53
C GLN A 190 5.08 -5.66 -10.58
N PHE A 191 3.77 -5.37 -10.64
CA PHE A 191 3.31 -3.98 -10.72
C PHE A 191 3.78 -3.11 -9.55
N LEU A 192 3.88 -3.67 -8.34
CA LEU A 192 4.32 -2.93 -7.16
C LEU A 192 5.83 -2.73 -7.20
N ARG A 193 6.57 -3.76 -7.63
CA ARG A 193 8.01 -3.66 -7.88
C ARG A 193 8.30 -2.58 -8.92
N ASP A 194 7.51 -2.49 -9.98
CA ASP A 194 7.66 -1.47 -11.02
C ASP A 194 7.42 -0.07 -10.47
N THR A 195 6.39 0.12 -9.64
CA THR A 195 6.13 1.40 -8.97
C THR A 195 7.29 1.82 -8.08
N PHE A 196 7.82 0.92 -7.24
CA PHE A 196 9.00 1.23 -6.41
C PHE A 196 10.25 1.49 -7.24
N THR A 197 10.46 0.70 -8.30
CA THR A 197 11.58 0.90 -9.22
C THR A 197 11.51 2.30 -9.81
N ARG A 198 10.34 2.73 -10.29
CA ARG A 198 10.17 4.08 -10.85
C ARG A 198 10.34 5.17 -9.78
N ALA A 199 9.80 4.99 -8.58
CA ALA A 199 9.96 5.92 -7.46
C ALA A 199 11.43 6.15 -7.07
N PHE A 200 12.25 5.09 -7.09
CA PHE A 200 13.65 5.14 -6.67
C PHE A 200 14.66 5.15 -7.83
N THR A 201 14.21 5.29 -9.07
CA THR A 201 15.10 5.50 -10.23
C THR A 201 14.76 6.84 -10.88
N GLU A 202 13.75 6.88 -11.76
CA GLU A 202 13.26 8.10 -12.38
C GLU A 202 12.87 9.16 -11.34
N GLY A 203 12.22 8.75 -10.26
CA GLY A 203 11.84 9.64 -9.16
C GLY A 203 13.04 10.29 -8.48
N ILE A 204 14.18 9.62 -8.38
CA ILE A 204 15.43 10.20 -7.86
C ILE A 204 16.06 11.14 -8.88
N ARG A 205 16.09 10.75 -10.16
CA ARG A 205 16.74 11.53 -11.24
C ARG A 205 15.95 12.78 -11.64
N ASN A 206 14.63 12.77 -11.48
CA ASN A 206 13.72 13.83 -11.88
C ASN A 206 12.76 14.20 -10.74
N ALA A 207 13.21 15.10 -9.87
CA ALA A 207 12.47 15.54 -8.69
C ALA A 207 11.12 16.20 -9.01
N THR A 208 10.94 16.77 -10.21
CA THR A 208 9.73 17.51 -10.58
C THR A 208 8.66 16.61 -11.19
N ASN A 209 9.03 15.73 -12.11
CA ASN A 209 8.06 14.93 -12.89
C ASN A 209 8.19 13.42 -12.72
N GLY A 210 9.27 12.94 -12.10
CA GLY A 210 9.52 11.51 -11.90
C GLY A 210 8.93 10.93 -10.62
N ARG A 211 8.44 11.77 -9.69
CA ARG A 211 7.90 11.31 -8.39
C ARG A 211 6.58 10.56 -8.59
N VAL A 212 6.46 9.40 -7.94
CA VAL A 212 5.20 8.65 -7.88
C VAL A 212 4.24 9.39 -6.96
N ARG A 213 3.08 9.79 -7.49
CA ARG A 213 2.07 10.58 -6.78
C ARG A 213 1.27 9.74 -5.78
N GLU A 214 0.66 10.37 -4.80
CA GLU A 214 -0.26 9.71 -3.85
C GLU A 214 -1.43 9.05 -4.54
N SER A 215 -1.96 9.68 -5.59
CA SER A 215 -3.05 9.12 -6.39
C SER A 215 -2.67 7.75 -6.97
N GLU A 216 -1.42 7.59 -7.40
CA GLU A 216 -0.90 6.32 -7.87
C GLU A 216 -0.72 5.34 -6.70
N TRP A 217 -0.10 5.76 -5.60
CA TRP A 217 0.05 4.91 -4.41
C TRP A 217 -1.28 4.37 -3.88
N ARG A 218 -2.33 5.19 -3.84
CA ARG A 218 -3.69 4.72 -3.48
C ARG A 218 -4.14 3.57 -4.39
N GLY A 219 -4.01 3.74 -5.70
CA GLY A 219 -4.37 2.70 -6.66
C GLY A 219 -3.54 1.43 -6.51
N GLN A 220 -2.21 1.56 -6.31
CA GLN A 220 -1.33 0.40 -6.15
C GLN A 220 -1.58 -0.35 -4.84
N MET A 221 -1.86 0.34 -3.74
CA MET A 221 -2.15 -0.27 -2.44
C MET A 221 -3.48 -1.04 -2.44
N ILE A 222 -4.50 -0.51 -3.13
CA ILE A 222 -5.76 -1.22 -3.35
C ILE A 222 -5.53 -2.45 -4.22
N ARG A 223 -4.84 -2.29 -5.35
CA ARG A 223 -4.50 -3.42 -6.23
C ARG A 223 -3.70 -4.50 -5.49
N LEU A 224 -2.81 -4.10 -4.58
CA LEU A 224 -2.07 -5.03 -3.72
C LEU A 224 -3.01 -5.78 -2.77
N ARG A 225 -3.89 -5.07 -2.08
CA ARG A 225 -4.90 -5.64 -1.19
C ARG A 225 -5.84 -6.62 -1.92
N ASP A 226 -6.26 -6.29 -3.13
CA ASP A 226 -7.17 -7.12 -3.94
C ASP A 226 -6.48 -8.35 -4.56
N SER A 227 -5.15 -8.31 -4.66
CA SER A 227 -4.33 -9.42 -5.13
C SER A 227 -4.06 -10.48 -4.06
N ILE A 228 -4.43 -10.26 -2.80
CA ILE A 228 -4.15 -11.19 -1.71
C ILE A 228 -4.85 -12.53 -1.96
N ILE A 229 -4.12 -13.62 -1.77
CA ILE A 229 -4.63 -15.00 -1.77
C ILE A 229 -4.13 -15.72 -0.52
N TYR A 230 -4.86 -16.72 -0.04
CA TYR A 230 -4.43 -17.52 1.11
C TYR A 230 -3.80 -18.84 0.66
N CYS A 231 -2.68 -19.23 1.28
CA CYS A 231 -2.12 -20.56 1.08
C CYS A 231 -3.08 -21.62 1.64
N SER A 232 -3.45 -22.61 0.82
CA SER A 232 -4.34 -23.71 1.23
C SER A 232 -3.73 -24.63 2.29
N HIS A 233 -2.41 -24.58 2.49
CA HIS A 233 -1.70 -25.41 3.47
C HIS A 233 -1.46 -24.67 4.80
N CYS A 234 -0.78 -23.52 4.79
CA CYS A 234 -0.45 -22.80 6.03
C CYS A 234 -1.39 -21.64 6.37
N GLY A 235 -2.33 -21.29 5.50
CA GLY A 235 -3.28 -20.18 5.72
C GLY A 235 -2.67 -18.78 5.65
N LEU A 236 -1.37 -18.63 5.38
CA LEU A 236 -0.73 -17.30 5.26
C LEU A 236 -1.05 -16.62 3.94
N GLU A 237 -1.13 -15.30 3.98
CA GLU A 237 -1.35 -14.43 2.83
C GLU A 237 -0.17 -14.49 1.84
N ASN A 238 -0.49 -14.57 0.56
CA ASN A 238 0.38 -14.49 -0.60
C ASN A 238 -0.27 -13.53 -1.60
N PHE A 239 0.38 -13.29 -2.75
CA PHE A 239 -0.15 -12.38 -3.76
C PHE A 239 -0.32 -13.05 -5.12
N TYR A 240 -1.44 -12.75 -5.76
CA TYR A 240 -1.70 -13.02 -7.16
C TYR A 240 -0.92 -12.04 -8.04
N ASP A 241 -0.07 -12.58 -8.90
CA ASP A 241 0.70 -11.80 -9.86
C ASP A 241 0.34 -12.26 -11.28
N ALA A 242 -0.45 -11.44 -11.99
CA ALA A 242 -0.91 -11.74 -13.34
C ALA A 242 0.25 -11.83 -14.35
N ASP A 243 1.30 -11.04 -14.17
CA ASP A 243 2.43 -10.98 -15.09
C ASP A 243 3.33 -12.21 -14.90
N LYS A 244 3.57 -12.59 -13.64
CA LYS A 244 4.23 -13.86 -13.30
C LYS A 244 3.44 -15.07 -13.80
N LEU A 245 2.11 -15.07 -13.64
CA LEU A 245 1.26 -16.17 -14.09
C LEU A 245 1.32 -16.35 -15.61
N LYS A 246 1.30 -15.24 -16.37
CA LYS A 246 1.48 -15.28 -17.83
C LYS A 246 2.87 -15.78 -18.23
N ALA A 247 3.91 -15.25 -17.60
CA ALA A 247 5.30 -15.61 -17.90
C ALA A 247 5.63 -17.08 -17.59
N THR A 248 4.88 -17.72 -16.71
CA THR A 248 5.10 -19.10 -16.25
C THR A 248 4.04 -20.08 -16.75
N ASN A 249 3.31 -19.73 -17.82
CA ASN A 249 2.27 -20.56 -18.43
C ASN A 249 1.22 -21.07 -17.43
N GLY A 250 0.75 -20.19 -16.53
CA GLY A 250 -0.31 -20.51 -15.58
C GLY A 250 0.17 -21.05 -14.23
N ASN A 251 1.48 -21.05 -13.94
CA ASN A 251 1.99 -21.47 -12.65
C ASN A 251 1.91 -20.32 -11.60
N PRO A 252 1.08 -20.44 -10.54
CA PRO A 252 0.97 -19.41 -9.51
C PRO A 252 2.20 -19.32 -8.59
N GLY A 253 3.12 -20.29 -8.66
CA GLY A 253 4.30 -20.39 -7.82
C GLY A 253 4.03 -21.06 -6.47
N LEU A 254 5.01 -20.91 -5.57
CA LEU A 254 5.02 -21.53 -4.24
C LEU A 254 4.70 -20.49 -3.17
N CYS A 255 4.12 -20.94 -2.06
CA CYS A 255 3.92 -20.12 -0.88
C CYS A 255 5.27 -19.67 -0.31
N TRP A 256 5.41 -18.38 -0.01
CA TRP A 256 6.67 -17.82 0.49
C TRP A 256 7.10 -18.41 1.86
N SER A 257 6.14 -18.92 2.64
CA SER A 257 6.40 -19.46 3.98
C SER A 257 6.61 -20.98 3.99
N CYS A 258 5.67 -21.77 3.45
CA CYS A 258 5.73 -23.23 3.53
C CYS A 258 6.21 -23.92 2.24
N ALA A 259 6.51 -23.16 1.18
CA ALA A 259 6.96 -23.66 -0.13
C ALA A 259 5.98 -24.62 -0.84
N VAL A 260 4.74 -24.75 -0.38
CA VAL A 260 3.69 -25.52 -1.07
C VAL A 260 3.15 -24.74 -2.27
N GLN A 261 2.85 -25.45 -3.37
CA GLN A 261 2.23 -24.91 -4.57
C GLN A 261 0.94 -24.15 -4.24
N LEU A 262 0.84 -22.89 -4.70
CA LEU A 262 -0.34 -22.06 -4.47
C LEU A 262 -1.51 -22.55 -5.33
N ILE A 263 -2.71 -22.52 -4.76
CA ILE A 263 -3.97 -22.77 -5.46
C ILE A 263 -4.70 -21.44 -5.52
N LEU A 264 -5.02 -20.98 -6.73
CA LEU A 264 -5.70 -19.70 -6.91
C LEU A 264 -7.19 -19.84 -6.57
N PRO A 265 -7.76 -18.92 -5.78
CA PRO A 265 -9.20 -18.83 -5.64
C PRO A 265 -9.83 -18.32 -6.94
N PRO A 266 -11.17 -18.44 -7.10
CA PRO A 266 -11.90 -17.67 -8.10
C PRO A 266 -11.54 -16.18 -8.00
N ARG A 267 -11.59 -15.48 -9.12
CA ARG A 267 -11.37 -14.04 -9.22
C ARG A 267 -12.51 -13.40 -9.97
N ILE A 268 -12.80 -12.15 -9.63
CA ILE A 268 -13.73 -11.32 -10.40
C ILE A 268 -12.94 -10.20 -11.08
N ARG A 269 -13.22 -9.97 -12.36
CA ARG A 269 -12.70 -8.82 -13.10
C ARG A 269 -13.81 -7.80 -13.26
N ILE A 270 -13.62 -6.60 -12.72
CA ILE A 270 -14.56 -5.47 -12.84
C ILE A 270 -13.81 -4.31 -13.49
N GLY A 271 -14.15 -3.99 -14.73
CA GLY A 271 -13.34 -3.09 -15.56
C GLY A 271 -11.88 -3.55 -15.67
N ASN A 272 -10.96 -2.73 -15.16
CA ASN A 272 -9.52 -3.02 -15.10
C ASN A 272 -9.07 -3.63 -13.76
N GLN A 273 -9.94 -3.68 -12.76
CA GLN A 273 -9.64 -4.25 -11.45
C GLN A 273 -9.82 -5.77 -11.48
N VAL A 274 -8.96 -6.47 -10.76
CA VAL A 274 -9.02 -7.92 -10.58
C VAL A 274 -8.95 -8.19 -9.08
N VAL A 275 -10.02 -8.78 -8.54
CA VAL A 275 -10.17 -9.05 -7.11
C VAL A 275 -10.19 -10.55 -6.88
N MET A 276 -9.35 -11.04 -5.98
CA MET A 276 -9.35 -12.43 -5.55
C MET A 276 -10.54 -12.69 -4.62
N LEU A 277 -11.38 -13.68 -4.93
CA LEU A 277 -12.56 -14.04 -4.15
C LEU A 277 -12.19 -15.11 -3.11
N ASN A 278 -11.51 -14.66 -2.05
CA ASN A 278 -11.21 -15.46 -0.87
C ASN A 278 -12.45 -15.59 0.04
N HIS A 279 -12.31 -16.42 1.07
CA HIS A 279 -13.36 -16.66 2.07
C HIS A 279 -13.81 -15.40 2.84
N ASP A 280 -12.96 -14.39 2.94
CA ASP A 280 -13.15 -13.12 3.64
C ASP A 280 -13.33 -11.93 2.68
N THR A 281 -13.37 -12.16 1.36
CA THR A 281 -13.41 -11.08 0.38
C THR A 281 -14.74 -10.33 0.44
N GLN A 282 -14.64 -9.01 0.53
CA GLN A 282 -15.75 -8.08 0.36
C GLN A 282 -15.47 -7.18 -0.86
N LEU A 283 -16.49 -6.94 -1.66
CA LEU A 283 -16.46 -5.88 -2.68
C LEU A 283 -17.12 -4.64 -2.07
N TYR A 284 -16.58 -3.49 -2.43
CA TYR A 284 -17.00 -2.18 -1.94
C TYR A 284 -17.37 -1.27 -3.12
N PRO A 285 -18.02 -0.12 -2.89
CA PRO A 285 -18.46 0.75 -3.96
C PRO A 285 -17.35 1.14 -4.94
N HIS A 286 -16.11 1.33 -4.50
CA HIS A 286 -14.99 1.62 -5.42
C HIS A 286 -14.67 0.51 -6.43
N HIS A 287 -15.18 -0.69 -6.23
CA HIS A 287 -15.10 -1.78 -7.19
C HIS A 287 -16.26 -1.76 -8.19
N THR A 288 -17.44 -1.28 -7.77
CA THR A 288 -18.72 -1.49 -8.48
C THR A 288 -19.36 -0.20 -8.98
N ASP A 289 -18.82 0.96 -8.63
CA ASP A 289 -19.30 2.28 -8.97
C ASP A 289 -18.11 3.22 -9.22
N ASP A 290 -17.88 3.55 -10.49
CA ASP A 290 -16.79 4.43 -10.92
C ASP A 290 -16.92 5.86 -10.34
N ASP A 291 -18.11 6.26 -9.87
CA ASP A 291 -18.33 7.56 -9.22
C ASP A 291 -17.93 7.54 -7.73
N ARG A 292 -17.68 6.36 -7.15
CA ARG A 292 -17.36 6.18 -5.71
C ARG A 292 -15.97 5.60 -5.51
N LEU A 293 -14.99 6.16 -6.20
CA LEU A 293 -13.58 5.78 -6.06
C LEU A 293 -13.13 5.87 -4.60
N TYR A 294 -12.42 4.84 -4.14
CA TYR A 294 -11.83 4.76 -2.80
C TYR A 294 -12.82 4.69 -1.62
N ASP A 295 -14.10 4.39 -1.88
CA ASP A 295 -15.09 4.16 -0.83
C ASP A 295 -15.04 2.71 -0.32
N PHE A 296 -14.75 2.55 0.97
CA PHE A 296 -14.70 1.28 1.71
C PHE A 296 -15.75 1.19 2.84
N ASN A 297 -16.66 2.17 2.96
CA ASN A 297 -17.50 2.31 4.16
C ASN A 297 -18.55 1.20 4.30
N SER A 298 -19.24 0.87 3.20
CA SER A 298 -20.30 -0.14 3.19
C SER A 298 -20.02 -1.17 2.11
N PRO A 299 -19.85 -2.46 2.43
CA PRO A 299 -19.59 -3.46 1.41
C PRO A 299 -20.81 -3.60 0.48
N ALA A 300 -20.56 -3.60 -0.82
CA ALA A 300 -21.56 -3.88 -1.84
C ALA A 300 -21.81 -5.39 -1.94
N ALA A 301 -20.76 -6.20 -1.81
CA ALA A 301 -20.82 -7.66 -1.89
C ALA A 301 -19.94 -8.32 -0.84
N ALA A 302 -20.25 -9.54 -0.45
CA ALA A 302 -19.36 -10.38 0.35
C ALA A 302 -19.37 -11.82 -0.14
N VAL A 303 -18.20 -12.44 -0.18
CA VAL A 303 -18.09 -13.89 -0.38
C VAL A 303 -18.69 -14.59 0.84
N SER A 304 -19.56 -15.56 0.60
CA SER A 304 -20.25 -16.31 1.64
C SER A 304 -20.29 -17.79 1.30
N ARG A 305 -20.30 -18.64 2.33
CA ARG A 305 -20.59 -20.07 2.17
C ARG A 305 -22.09 -20.29 2.02
N HIS A 306 -22.45 -21.28 1.23
CA HIS A 306 -23.84 -21.68 1.09
C HIS A 306 -24.39 -22.20 2.43
N PRO A 307 -25.62 -21.82 2.84
CA PRO A 307 -26.14 -22.14 4.18
C PRO A 307 -26.23 -23.64 4.49
N THR A 308 -26.44 -24.47 3.47
CA THR A 308 -26.64 -25.92 3.62
C THR A 308 -25.54 -26.78 3.01
N ASP A 309 -24.63 -26.22 2.20
CA ASP A 309 -23.53 -26.96 1.57
C ASP A 309 -22.22 -26.20 1.76
N ALA A 310 -21.37 -26.70 2.66
CA ALA A 310 -20.12 -26.03 3.01
C ALA A 310 -19.10 -25.97 1.86
N ASN A 311 -19.29 -26.74 0.79
CA ASN A 311 -18.40 -26.77 -0.37
C ASN A 311 -18.77 -25.72 -1.43
N VAL A 312 -19.97 -25.15 -1.34
CA VAL A 312 -20.47 -24.17 -2.31
C VAL A 312 -20.22 -22.76 -1.79
N TRP A 313 -19.50 -21.97 -2.59
CA TRP A 313 -19.26 -20.55 -2.32
C TRP A 313 -20.12 -19.68 -3.23
N GLY A 314 -20.59 -18.57 -2.69
CA GLY A 314 -21.37 -17.58 -3.40
C GLY A 314 -20.92 -16.15 -3.11
N LEU A 315 -21.45 -15.22 -3.89
CA LEU A 315 -21.34 -13.79 -3.66
C LEU A 315 -22.70 -13.28 -3.19
N LYS A 316 -22.76 -12.77 -1.96
CA LYS A 316 -23.96 -12.21 -1.36
C LYS A 316 -24.10 -10.72 -1.71
N ASN A 317 -25.29 -10.32 -2.13
CA ASN A 317 -25.65 -8.92 -2.33
C ASN A 317 -25.88 -8.22 -0.99
N LEU A 318 -25.01 -7.27 -0.66
CA LEU A 318 -25.10 -6.41 0.51
C LEU A 318 -25.51 -4.97 0.17
N SER A 319 -25.67 -4.67 -1.12
CA SER A 319 -26.15 -3.37 -1.59
C SER A 319 -27.67 -3.24 -1.47
N ASP A 320 -28.16 -2.00 -1.57
CA ASP A 320 -29.60 -1.70 -1.52
C ASP A 320 -30.33 -2.01 -2.84
N GLY A 321 -29.57 -2.20 -3.93
CA GLY A 321 -30.09 -2.47 -5.27
C GLY A 321 -30.02 -3.94 -5.66
N LYS A 322 -30.85 -4.35 -6.62
CA LYS A 322 -30.75 -5.67 -7.24
C LYS A 322 -29.57 -5.74 -8.20
N TRP A 323 -28.99 -6.93 -8.33
CA TRP A 323 -28.03 -7.23 -9.38
C TRP A 323 -28.67 -8.10 -10.45
N VAL A 324 -28.14 -8.04 -11.67
CA VAL A 324 -28.52 -8.96 -12.75
C VAL A 324 -27.35 -9.88 -13.03
N VAL A 325 -27.58 -11.19 -12.92
CA VAL A 325 -26.56 -12.21 -13.17
C VAL A 325 -26.88 -12.95 -14.45
N THR A 326 -25.87 -13.13 -15.29
CA THR A 326 -25.91 -14.03 -16.45
C THR A 326 -24.96 -15.19 -16.21
N THR A 327 -25.49 -16.40 -16.11
CA THR A 327 -24.70 -17.62 -15.92
C THR A 327 -24.02 -18.07 -17.22
N ALA A 328 -23.12 -19.05 -17.14
CA ALA A 328 -22.43 -19.59 -18.32
C ALA A 328 -23.38 -20.17 -19.38
N ASP A 329 -24.54 -20.68 -18.95
CA ASP A 329 -25.57 -21.26 -19.83
C ASP A 329 -26.48 -20.17 -20.45
N GLY A 330 -26.21 -18.90 -20.19
CA GLY A 330 -26.98 -17.76 -20.69
C GLY A 330 -28.25 -17.45 -19.88
N GLU A 331 -28.50 -18.17 -18.80
CA GLU A 331 -29.65 -17.89 -17.92
C GLU A 331 -29.42 -16.58 -17.16
N VAL A 332 -30.41 -15.69 -17.25
CA VAL A 332 -30.42 -14.39 -16.58
C VAL A 332 -31.31 -14.47 -15.34
N ARG A 333 -30.78 -14.05 -14.18
CA ARG A 333 -31.52 -14.02 -12.91
C ARG A 333 -31.22 -12.75 -12.13
N ASP A 334 -32.23 -12.26 -11.43
CA ASP A 334 -32.09 -11.14 -10.50
C ASP A 334 -31.58 -11.65 -9.13
N VAL A 335 -30.62 -10.93 -8.54
CA VAL A 335 -30.11 -11.17 -7.19
C VAL A 335 -30.52 -9.99 -6.31
N GLU A 336 -31.64 -10.17 -5.62
CA GLU A 336 -32.18 -9.19 -4.67
C GLU A 336 -31.21 -8.93 -3.50
N PRO A 337 -31.31 -7.77 -2.81
CA PRO A 337 -30.57 -7.52 -1.58
C PRO A 337 -30.65 -8.69 -0.60
N GLN A 338 -29.53 -9.00 0.03
CA GLN A 338 -29.32 -10.13 0.95
C GLN A 338 -29.41 -11.54 0.32
N ARG A 339 -29.64 -11.66 -0.99
CA ARG A 339 -29.55 -12.94 -1.72
C ARG A 339 -28.14 -13.19 -2.23
N SER A 340 -27.86 -14.43 -2.63
CA SER A 340 -26.52 -14.85 -3.08
C SER A 340 -26.59 -15.53 -4.44
N VAL A 341 -25.49 -15.40 -5.20
CA VAL A 341 -25.24 -16.11 -6.45
C VAL A 341 -24.04 -17.03 -6.27
N THR A 342 -24.10 -18.26 -6.79
CA THR A 342 -22.98 -19.21 -6.75
C THR A 342 -21.80 -18.70 -7.59
N LEU A 343 -20.57 -18.92 -7.11
CA LEU A 343 -19.35 -18.59 -7.85
C LEU A 343 -19.12 -19.60 -8.99
N GLY A 344 -19.82 -19.43 -10.11
CA GLY A 344 -19.63 -20.23 -11.32
C GLY A 344 -18.63 -19.61 -12.29
N VAL A 345 -17.90 -20.44 -13.04
CA VAL A 345 -17.01 -20.01 -14.14
C VAL A 345 -17.82 -19.22 -15.19
N LYS A 346 -17.29 -18.11 -15.70
CA LYS A 346 -17.92 -17.25 -16.73
C LYS A 346 -19.25 -16.61 -16.31
N THR A 347 -19.56 -16.59 -15.01
CA THR A 347 -20.71 -15.85 -14.48
C THR A 347 -20.45 -14.35 -14.61
N ARG A 348 -21.36 -13.62 -15.23
CA ARG A 348 -21.33 -12.15 -15.31
C ARG A 348 -22.33 -11.56 -14.32
N ILE A 349 -21.93 -10.52 -13.62
CA ILE A 349 -22.73 -9.85 -12.59
C ILE A 349 -22.78 -8.37 -12.91
N GLN A 350 -23.97 -7.83 -13.13
CA GLN A 350 -24.22 -6.41 -13.26
C GLN A 350 -24.60 -5.82 -11.91
N PHE A 351 -23.69 -5.03 -11.33
CA PHE A 351 -23.85 -4.35 -10.03
C PHE A 351 -24.64 -3.02 -10.15
N GLY A 352 -25.29 -2.77 -11.29
CA GLY A 352 -25.93 -1.50 -11.63
C GLY A 352 -25.10 -0.74 -12.66
N LYS A 353 -24.05 -0.04 -12.21
CA LYS A 353 -23.16 0.77 -13.08
C LYS A 353 -21.92 0.03 -13.58
N ALA A 354 -21.54 -1.07 -12.94
CA ALA A 354 -20.38 -1.88 -13.32
C ALA A 354 -20.74 -3.33 -13.62
N GLU A 355 -20.00 -3.94 -14.55
CA GLU A 355 -20.08 -5.35 -14.89
C GLU A 355 -18.83 -6.10 -14.36
N GLY A 356 -19.06 -7.18 -13.62
CA GLY A 356 -18.04 -8.09 -13.14
C GLY A 356 -18.12 -9.46 -13.81
N GLU A 357 -16.97 -10.03 -14.20
CA GLU A 357 -16.87 -11.37 -14.77
C GLU A 357 -16.06 -12.29 -13.85
N ILE A 358 -16.68 -13.37 -13.37
CA ILE A 358 -16.02 -14.40 -12.56
C ILE A 358 -15.19 -15.32 -13.45
N ARG A 359 -13.93 -15.51 -13.07
CA ARG A 359 -12.98 -16.42 -13.69
C ARG A 359 -12.39 -17.32 -12.61
N ILE A 360 -12.18 -18.59 -12.92
CA ILE A 360 -11.48 -19.54 -12.05
C ILE A 360 -10.13 -19.84 -12.69
#